data_AF-A0A6G6W3G0-F1
#
_entry.id   AF-A0A6G6W3G0-F1
#
_cell.length_a   1.000
_cell.length_b   1.000
_cell.length_c   1.000
_cell.angle_alpha   90.00
_cell.angle_beta   90.00
_cell.angle_gamma   90.00
#
_symmetry.space_group_name_H-M   'P 1'
#
loop_
_entity.id
_entity.type
_entity.pdbx_description
1 polymer ?
#
loop_
_entity_poly.entity_id
_entity_poly.type
_entity_poly.pdbx_seq_one_letter_code
_entity_poly.pdbx_strand_id
1 'polypeptide(L)'
;MNTDIHRLLDEAFQGVEMTPDAQDLKEEVRANLVARVDELEASGVSPSVAAQRAIAELGDVRELLGETDASARPAAGSSGASSGRETPQAAFLRHRVRPKSGFVVRTVALSIVAAIALVVLVLGVFAIVPAGMVGLIALGLAFSAPLGFVTADALRQETTTNHPLPTGRAVGFGAATFGVLEGLALGAVFAVYVEAVWLVVLAALLFVASVVLFSWLGATQTNRKKAWTRTAWDHEVSNRFEDEPETAARFGIYTAVIWIITFAVIVLLVFTVGWWWAPLAFVGGFAVMMLVLANMMFGARKKP
;
A
#
# COMPACT_ATOMS: atom_id res chain seq x y z
N MET A 1 -3.85 34.56 -25.73
CA MET A 1 -3.63 33.30 -26.47
C MET A 1 -2.41 33.47 -27.34
N ASN A 2 -1.33 32.78 -27.00
CA ASN A 2 -0.01 32.97 -27.56
C ASN A 2 0.12 32.16 -28.88
N THR A 3 -0.03 32.82 -30.02
CA THR A 3 0.02 32.20 -31.36
C THR A 3 1.35 31.51 -31.66
N ASP A 4 2.41 31.86 -30.93
CA ASP A 4 3.73 31.26 -31.11
C ASP A 4 3.79 29.81 -30.63
N ILE A 5 2.98 29.42 -29.63
CA ILE A 5 2.94 28.05 -29.10
C ILE A 5 2.41 27.08 -30.15
N HIS A 6 1.34 27.44 -30.85
CA HIS A 6 0.75 26.57 -31.88
C HIS A 6 1.73 26.34 -33.03
N ARG A 7 2.41 27.39 -33.49
CA ARG A 7 3.40 27.28 -34.56
C ARG A 7 4.59 26.40 -34.16
N LEU A 8 5.13 26.61 -32.96
CA LEU A 8 6.29 25.84 -32.47
C LEU A 8 5.93 24.37 -32.19
N LEU A 9 4.72 24.10 -31.69
CA LEU A 9 4.23 22.74 -31.47
C LEU A 9 3.99 22.01 -32.81
N ASP A 10 3.44 22.68 -33.81
CA ASP A 10 3.27 22.10 -35.15
C ASP A 10 4.63 21.80 -35.81
N GLU A 11 5.62 22.66 -35.59
CA GLU A 11 7.00 22.46 -36.03
C GLU A 11 7.66 21.25 -35.33
N ALA A 12 7.44 21.09 -34.02
CA ALA A 12 7.96 19.96 -33.25
C ALA A 12 7.37 18.60 -33.69
N PHE A 13 6.13 18.59 -34.17
CA PHE A 13 5.47 17.39 -34.71
C PHE A 13 5.64 17.23 -36.23
N GLN A 14 6.50 18.03 -36.86
CA GLN A 14 6.70 17.95 -38.31
C GLN A 14 7.38 16.62 -38.70
N GLY A 15 6.73 15.88 -39.61
CA GLY A 15 7.20 14.58 -40.08
C GLY A 15 6.85 13.40 -39.17
N VAL A 16 6.03 13.62 -38.13
CA VAL A 16 5.40 12.56 -37.34
C VAL A 16 4.12 12.10 -38.03
N GLU A 17 3.91 10.79 -38.16
CA GLU A 17 2.63 10.24 -38.61
C GLU A 17 1.54 10.53 -37.57
N MET A 18 0.46 11.20 -37.97
CA MET A 18 -0.59 11.64 -37.06
C MET A 18 -1.60 10.52 -36.79
N THR A 19 -1.20 9.55 -35.98
CA THR A 19 -2.07 8.49 -35.43
C THR A 19 -2.97 9.06 -34.32
N PRO A 20 -4.05 8.35 -33.90
CA PRO A 20 -4.88 8.78 -32.77
C PRO A 20 -4.07 9.02 -31.49
N ASP A 21 -3.07 8.18 -31.22
CA ASP A 21 -2.20 8.31 -30.05
C ASP A 21 -1.26 9.52 -30.17
N ALA A 22 -0.73 9.79 -31.37
CA ALA A 22 0.08 10.99 -31.61
C ALA A 22 -0.76 12.28 -31.48
N GLN A 23 -2.04 12.22 -31.84
CA GLN A 23 -2.97 13.34 -31.68
C GLN A 23 -3.31 13.61 -30.21
N ASP A 24 -3.55 12.56 -29.42
CA ASP A 24 -3.82 12.69 -27.97
C ASP A 24 -2.58 13.24 -27.24
N LEU A 25 -1.39 12.70 -27.55
CA LEU A 25 -0.12 13.21 -27.01
C LEU A 25 0.09 14.69 -27.36
N LYS A 26 -0.25 15.10 -28.59
CA LYS A 26 -0.14 16.49 -29.01
C LYS A 26 -1.03 17.42 -28.18
N GLU A 27 -2.25 17.02 -27.84
CA GLU A 27 -3.14 17.82 -26.99
C GLU A 27 -2.71 17.83 -25.51
N GLU A 28 -2.18 16.72 -24.99
CA GLU A 28 -1.61 16.66 -23.63
C GLU A 28 -0.37 17.58 -23.50
N VAL A 29 0.57 17.48 -24.44
CA VAL A 29 1.77 18.32 -24.49
C VAL A 29 1.38 19.78 -24.64
N ARG A 30 0.35 20.10 -25.42
CA ARG A 30 -0.17 21.47 -25.55
C ARG A 30 -0.64 22.04 -24.22
N ALA A 31 -1.44 21.28 -23.46
CA ALA A 31 -1.95 21.73 -22.18
C ALA A 31 -0.81 21.99 -21.17
N ASN A 32 0.19 21.10 -21.14
CA ASN A 32 1.36 21.23 -20.28
C ASN A 32 2.26 22.41 -20.69
N LEU A 33 2.46 22.64 -21.99
CA LEU A 33 3.23 23.78 -22.49
C LEU A 33 2.58 25.12 -22.15
N VAL A 34 1.25 25.23 -22.24
CA VAL A 34 0.54 26.45 -21.84
C VAL A 34 0.76 26.73 -20.35
N ALA A 35 0.59 25.72 -19.49
CA ALA A 35 0.83 25.87 -18.06
C ALA A 35 2.29 26.27 -17.74
N ARG A 36 3.26 25.70 -18.47
CA ARG A 36 4.68 26.02 -18.28
C ARG A 36 5.05 27.42 -18.76
N VAL A 37 4.46 27.89 -19.85
CA VAL A 37 4.64 29.26 -20.35
C VAL A 37 4.06 30.27 -19.36
N ASP A 38 2.87 30.01 -18.82
CA ASP A 38 2.26 30.89 -17.81
C ASP A 38 3.14 31.02 -16.55
N GLU A 39 3.79 29.93 -16.13
CA GLU A 39 4.75 29.94 -15.02
C GLU A 39 6.00 30.79 -15.34
N LEU A 40 6.55 30.65 -16.54
CA LEU A 40 7.71 31.44 -16.98
C LEU A 40 7.36 32.92 -17.14
N GLU A 41 6.19 33.25 -17.66
CA GLU A 41 5.70 34.63 -17.74
C GLU A 41 5.48 35.24 -16.34
N ALA A 42 4.93 34.47 -15.39
CA ALA A 42 4.80 34.89 -14.00
C ALA A 42 6.15 35.15 -13.32
N SER A 43 7.21 34.46 -13.77
CA SER A 43 8.61 34.71 -13.34
C SER A 43 9.28 35.91 -14.02
N GLY A 44 8.56 36.64 -14.87
CA GLY A 44 9.02 37.87 -15.53
C GLY A 44 9.72 37.64 -16.87
N VAL A 45 9.64 36.44 -17.45
CA VAL A 45 10.16 36.15 -18.79
C VAL A 45 9.19 36.67 -19.85
N SER A 46 9.71 37.24 -20.94
CA SER A 46 8.83 37.71 -22.02
C SER A 46 8.11 36.54 -22.71
N PRO A 47 6.86 36.72 -23.17
CA PRO A 47 6.04 35.64 -23.72
C PRO A 47 6.69 34.81 -24.84
N SER A 48 7.46 35.46 -25.72
CA SER A 48 8.15 34.79 -26.83
C SER A 48 9.34 33.95 -26.35
N VAL A 49 10.06 34.41 -25.33
CA VAL A 49 11.18 33.67 -24.72
C VAL A 49 10.68 32.53 -23.85
N ALA A 50 9.56 32.73 -23.14
CA ALA A 50 8.89 31.69 -22.36
C ALA A 50 8.45 30.52 -23.26
N ALA A 51 7.81 30.81 -24.40
CA ALA A 51 7.39 29.79 -25.36
C ALA A 51 8.59 29.00 -25.96
N GLN A 52 9.66 29.69 -26.36
CA GLN A 52 10.85 29.02 -26.89
C GLN A 52 11.55 28.14 -25.84
N ARG A 53 11.62 28.63 -24.60
CA ARG A 53 12.22 27.88 -23.50
C ARG A 53 11.39 26.67 -23.11
N ALA A 54 10.07 26.80 -23.04
CA ALA A 54 9.17 25.69 -22.75
C ALA A 54 9.26 24.58 -23.83
N ILE A 55 9.37 24.95 -25.11
CA ILE A 55 9.58 24.00 -26.21
C ILE A 55 10.96 23.35 -26.14
N ALA A 56 12.02 24.10 -25.81
CA ALA A 56 13.35 23.54 -25.62
C ALA A 56 13.42 22.54 -24.45
N GLU A 57 12.63 22.75 -23.39
CA GLU A 57 12.50 21.84 -22.25
C GLU A 57 11.77 20.53 -22.62
N LEU A 58 10.96 20.51 -23.69
CA LEU A 58 10.22 19.32 -24.15
C LEU A 58 11.14 18.23 -24.76
N GLY A 59 12.28 18.61 -25.36
CA GLY A 59 13.19 17.67 -26.01
C GLY A 59 12.68 17.14 -27.36
N ASP A 60 13.23 16.00 -27.82
CA ASP A 60 12.82 15.39 -29.10
C ASP A 60 11.53 14.58 -28.95
N VAL A 61 10.44 15.10 -29.51
CA VAL A 61 9.10 14.45 -29.49
C VAL A 61 9.11 13.07 -30.16
N ARG A 62 10.05 12.83 -31.08
CA ARG A 62 10.17 11.51 -31.74
C ARG A 62 10.66 10.43 -30.79
N GLU A 63 11.44 10.80 -29.78
CA GLU A 63 11.85 9.88 -28.71
C GLU A 63 10.64 9.43 -27.88
N LEU A 64 9.71 10.36 -27.60
CA LEU A 64 8.46 10.08 -26.86
C LEU A 64 7.51 9.16 -27.65
N LEU A 65 7.51 9.26 -28.98
CA LEU A 65 6.69 8.40 -29.85
C LEU A 65 7.35 7.05 -30.15
N GLY A 66 8.68 7.00 -30.21
CA GLY A 66 9.46 5.77 -30.45
C GLY A 66 9.34 4.72 -29.33
N GLU A 67 8.91 5.10 -28.13
CA GLU A 67 8.59 4.15 -27.04
C GLU A 67 7.21 3.48 -27.19
N THR A 68 6.31 4.07 -28.00
CA THR A 68 4.94 3.55 -28.17
C THR A 68 4.87 2.44 -29.25
N ASP A 69 5.79 2.45 -30.22
CA ASP A 69 5.90 1.44 -31.29
C ASP A 69 6.74 0.21 -30.89
N ALA A 70 6.59 -0.28 -29.65
CA ALA A 70 7.24 -1.51 -29.17
C ALA A 70 6.55 -2.80 -29.67
N SER A 71 6.26 -2.87 -30.97
CA SER A 71 5.86 -4.09 -31.69
C SER A 71 6.72 -4.31 -32.95
N ALA A 72 8.04 -4.14 -32.83
CA ALA A 72 8.98 -4.62 -33.84
C ALA A 72 10.26 -5.17 -33.19
N ARG A 73 10.72 -6.33 -33.70
CA ARG A 73 11.88 -7.13 -33.28
C ARG A 73 13.16 -6.32 -32.95
N PRO A 74 14.03 -6.83 -32.06
CA PRO A 74 15.31 -6.19 -31.76
C PRO A 74 16.27 -6.38 -32.94
N ALA A 75 16.61 -5.28 -33.62
CA ALA A 75 17.79 -5.19 -34.46
C ALA A 75 19.01 -4.95 -33.57
N ALA A 76 19.99 -5.83 -33.68
CA ALA A 76 21.28 -5.69 -33.05
C ALA A 76 22.06 -4.50 -33.64
N GLY A 77 22.71 -3.72 -32.76
CA GLY A 77 23.87 -2.90 -33.12
C GLY A 77 23.66 -1.39 -33.14
N SER A 78 23.72 -0.75 -31.98
CA SER A 78 24.27 0.60 -31.84
C SER A 78 24.84 0.78 -30.43
N SER A 79 26.15 0.56 -30.32
CA SER A 79 26.96 0.92 -29.17
C SER A 79 27.13 2.45 -29.14
N GLY A 80 26.30 3.11 -28.33
CA GLY A 80 26.45 4.50 -27.90
C GLY A 80 26.28 4.55 -26.37
N ALA A 81 27.40 4.69 -25.66
CA ALA A 81 27.47 4.60 -24.22
C ALA A 81 26.90 5.85 -23.53
N SER A 82 25.62 5.83 -23.21
CA SER A 82 25.11 6.35 -21.95
C SER A 82 24.46 5.16 -21.24
N SER A 83 25.03 4.69 -20.14
CA SER A 83 24.38 3.71 -19.27
C SER A 83 23.21 4.42 -18.60
N GLY A 84 22.11 4.62 -19.33
CA GLY A 84 20.84 5.10 -18.83
C GLY A 84 20.35 4.08 -17.83
N ARG A 85 20.71 4.30 -16.55
CA ARG A 85 20.14 3.52 -15.44
C ARG A 85 18.64 3.70 -15.52
N GLU A 86 17.94 2.62 -15.83
CA GLU A 86 16.48 2.59 -15.76
C GLU A 86 16.08 2.95 -14.32
N THR A 87 15.30 4.00 -14.16
CA THR A 87 14.82 4.41 -12.84
C THR A 87 13.86 3.33 -12.31
N PRO A 88 13.76 3.13 -10.98
CA PRO A 88 12.79 2.19 -10.41
C PRO A 88 11.34 2.46 -10.86
N GLN A 89 11.04 3.73 -11.16
CA GLN A 89 9.75 4.16 -11.69
C GLN A 89 9.52 3.69 -13.13
N ALA A 90 10.52 3.82 -14.01
CA ALA A 90 10.45 3.29 -15.38
C ALA A 90 10.28 1.76 -15.38
N ALA A 91 11.06 1.05 -14.54
CA ALA A 91 10.93 -0.39 -14.37
C ALA A 91 9.54 -0.80 -13.84
N PHE A 92 8.98 -0.03 -12.89
CA PHE A 92 7.62 -0.27 -12.38
C PHE A 92 6.55 -0.09 -13.46
N LEU A 93 6.66 0.94 -14.29
CA LEU A 93 5.72 1.20 -15.39
C LEU A 93 5.77 0.08 -16.44
N ARG A 94 6.98 -0.37 -16.80
CA ARG A 94 7.21 -1.49 -17.72
C ARG A 94 6.60 -2.81 -17.22
N HIS A 95 6.72 -3.08 -15.92
CA HIS A 95 6.22 -4.32 -15.30
C HIS A 95 4.83 -4.20 -14.66
N ARG A 96 4.12 -3.10 -14.92
CA ARG A 96 2.83 -2.82 -14.28
C ARG A 96 1.81 -3.89 -14.61
N VAL A 97 1.32 -4.58 -13.59
CA VAL A 97 0.21 -5.54 -13.71
C VAL A 97 -1.06 -4.85 -13.23
N ARG A 98 -2.07 -4.77 -14.10
CA ARG A 98 -3.40 -4.26 -13.73
C ARG A 98 -4.19 -5.35 -12.98
N PRO A 99 -4.79 -5.05 -11.83
CA PRO A 99 -5.71 -5.97 -11.16
C PRO A 99 -6.87 -6.35 -12.08
N LYS A 100 -7.37 -7.58 -11.94
CA LYS A 100 -8.55 -8.03 -12.69
C LYS A 100 -9.77 -7.24 -12.23
N SER A 101 -10.57 -6.70 -13.14
CA SER A 101 -11.77 -5.92 -12.81
C SER A 101 -12.74 -6.67 -11.89
N GLY A 102 -12.95 -7.97 -12.13
CA GLY A 102 -13.79 -8.82 -11.28
C GLY A 102 -13.30 -8.94 -9.83
N PHE A 103 -12.00 -8.85 -9.58
CA PHE A 103 -11.47 -8.80 -8.21
C PHE A 103 -11.81 -7.49 -7.52
N VAL A 104 -11.66 -6.36 -8.22
CA VAL A 104 -11.96 -5.04 -7.67
C VAL A 104 -13.43 -4.98 -7.28
N VAL A 105 -14.33 -5.39 -8.19
CA VAL A 105 -15.78 -5.40 -7.93
C VAL A 105 -16.13 -6.29 -6.75
N ARG A 106 -15.63 -7.53 -6.68
CA ARG A 106 -15.90 -8.44 -5.56
C ARG A 106 -15.35 -7.89 -4.24
N THR A 107 -14.13 -7.35 -4.25
CA THR A 107 -13.50 -6.78 -3.06
C THR A 107 -14.31 -5.61 -2.51
N VAL A 108 -14.72 -4.69 -3.39
CA VAL A 108 -15.55 -3.53 -3.00
C VAL A 108 -16.90 -3.99 -2.46
N ALA A 109 -17.62 -4.86 -3.18
CA ALA A 109 -18.92 -5.34 -2.76
C ALA A 109 -18.86 -6.06 -1.40
N LEU A 110 -17.89 -6.96 -1.22
CA LEU A 110 -17.71 -7.71 0.04
C LEU A 110 -17.26 -6.79 1.19
N SER A 111 -16.46 -5.77 0.93
CA SER A 111 -16.05 -4.79 1.95
C SER A 111 -17.22 -3.92 2.40
N ILE A 112 -18.11 -3.54 1.48
CA ILE A 112 -19.34 -2.81 1.82
C ILE A 112 -20.24 -3.68 2.71
N VAL A 113 -20.45 -4.95 2.35
CA VAL A 113 -21.23 -5.90 3.17
C VAL A 113 -20.63 -6.04 4.56
N ALA A 114 -19.31 -6.23 4.66
CA ALA A 114 -18.61 -6.33 5.94
C ALA A 114 -18.75 -5.06 6.77
N ALA A 115 -18.61 -3.88 6.16
CA ALA A 115 -18.75 -2.60 6.85
C ALA A 115 -20.17 -2.40 7.40
N ILE A 116 -21.20 -2.70 6.62
CA ILE A 116 -22.60 -2.63 7.08
C ILE A 116 -22.83 -3.62 8.23
N ALA A 117 -22.38 -4.87 8.08
CA ALA A 117 -22.51 -5.88 9.11
C ALA A 117 -21.82 -5.46 10.43
N LEU A 118 -20.62 -4.88 10.34
CA LEU A 118 -19.90 -4.36 11.50
C LEU A 118 -20.66 -3.22 12.18
N VAL A 119 -21.18 -2.25 11.42
CA VAL A 119 -21.96 -1.14 11.98
C VAL A 119 -23.19 -1.67 12.71
N VAL A 120 -23.96 -2.57 12.09
CA VAL A 120 -25.17 -3.14 12.71
C VAL A 120 -24.81 -4.01 13.91
N LEU A 121 -23.70 -4.77 13.86
CA LEU A 121 -23.19 -5.54 14.99
C LEU A 121 -22.89 -4.63 16.18
N VAL A 122 -22.14 -3.54 15.96
CA VAL A 122 -21.81 -2.56 17.00
C VAL A 122 -23.08 -1.95 17.59
N LEU A 123 -24.01 -1.49 16.76
CA LEU A 123 -25.29 -0.95 17.22
C LEU A 123 -26.10 -1.98 18.02
N GLY A 124 -26.05 -3.25 17.62
CA GLY A 124 -26.70 -4.35 18.33
C GLY A 124 -26.06 -4.65 19.69
N VAL A 125 -24.72 -4.65 19.76
CA VAL A 125 -23.97 -4.84 21.01
C VAL A 125 -24.27 -3.72 22.01
N PHE A 126 -24.45 -2.48 21.55
CA PHE A 126 -24.86 -1.35 22.40
C PHE A 126 -26.37 -1.27 22.64
N ALA A 127 -27.14 -2.29 22.24
CA ALA A 127 -28.61 -2.34 22.36
C ALA A 127 -29.35 -1.16 21.71
N ILE A 128 -28.73 -0.48 20.73
CA ILE A 128 -29.37 0.58 19.93
C ILE A 128 -30.31 -0.05 18.90
N VAL A 129 -29.90 -1.19 18.33
CA VAL A 129 -30.73 -2.01 17.43
C VAL A 129 -31.05 -3.31 18.15
N PRO A 130 -32.33 -3.71 18.29
CA PRO A 130 -32.68 -4.96 18.95
C PRO A 130 -32.21 -6.14 18.10
N ALA A 131 -31.21 -6.86 18.59
CA ALA A 131 -30.72 -8.09 18.00
C ALA A 131 -30.51 -9.12 19.12
N GLY A 132 -31.13 -10.28 19.00
CA GLY A 132 -30.85 -11.39 19.91
C GLY A 132 -29.45 -11.96 19.67
N MET A 133 -28.97 -12.79 20.60
CA MET A 133 -27.64 -13.44 20.53
C MET A 133 -27.36 -14.08 19.16
N VAL A 134 -28.30 -14.84 18.61
CA VAL A 134 -28.17 -15.48 17.28
C VAL A 134 -28.01 -14.43 16.17
N GLY A 135 -28.72 -13.31 16.27
CA GLY A 135 -28.61 -12.21 15.32
C GLY A 135 -27.24 -11.54 15.37
N LEU A 136 -26.70 -11.30 16.57
CA LEU A 136 -25.36 -10.73 16.73
C LEU A 136 -24.27 -11.69 16.21
N ILE A 137 -24.39 -13.01 16.46
CA ILE A 137 -23.47 -14.00 15.90
C ILE A 137 -23.53 -14.00 14.37
N ALA A 138 -24.73 -13.96 13.78
CA ALA A 138 -24.89 -13.89 12.34
C ALA A 138 -24.28 -12.62 11.73
N LEU A 139 -24.38 -11.48 12.42
CA LEU A 139 -23.73 -10.24 12.03
C LEU A 139 -22.20 -10.32 12.15
N GLY A 140 -21.68 -10.99 13.18
CA GLY A 140 -20.26 -11.34 13.30
C GLY A 140 -19.76 -12.10 12.08
N LEU A 141 -20.45 -13.18 11.70
CA LEU A 141 -20.13 -13.97 10.50
C LEU A 141 -20.22 -13.16 9.21
N ALA A 142 -21.25 -12.32 9.08
CA ALA A 142 -21.44 -11.44 7.92
C ALA A 142 -20.36 -10.34 7.82
N PHE A 143 -19.71 -9.99 8.93
CA PHE A 143 -18.55 -9.11 8.97
C PHE A 143 -17.24 -9.85 8.66
N SER A 144 -16.99 -10.97 9.34
CA SER A 144 -15.71 -11.68 9.32
C SER A 144 -15.49 -12.48 8.03
N ALA A 145 -16.51 -13.17 7.51
CA ALA A 145 -16.37 -14.07 6.36
C ALA A 145 -16.00 -13.33 5.06
N PRO A 146 -16.62 -12.18 4.70
CA PRO A 146 -16.22 -11.43 3.52
C PRO A 146 -14.76 -10.96 3.59
N LEU A 147 -14.29 -10.52 4.76
CA LEU A 147 -12.91 -10.05 4.93
C LEU A 147 -11.89 -11.19 4.86
N GLY A 148 -12.24 -12.36 5.38
CA GLY A 148 -11.46 -13.59 5.18
C GLY A 148 -11.36 -13.95 3.69
N PHE A 149 -12.48 -13.91 2.96
CA PHE A 149 -12.51 -14.16 1.51
C PHE A 149 -11.67 -13.14 0.74
N VAL A 150 -11.85 -11.84 1.01
CA VAL A 150 -11.10 -10.75 0.37
C VAL A 150 -9.59 -10.91 0.59
N THR A 151 -9.18 -11.30 1.80
CA THR A 151 -7.77 -11.58 2.10
C THR A 151 -7.23 -12.71 1.23
N ALA A 152 -7.95 -13.83 1.13
CA ALA A 152 -7.55 -14.96 0.30
C ALA A 152 -7.50 -14.59 -1.20
N ASP A 153 -8.51 -13.88 -1.71
CA ASP A 153 -8.58 -13.46 -3.11
C ASP A 153 -7.45 -12.46 -3.44
N ALA A 154 -7.18 -11.51 -2.54
CA ALA A 154 -6.09 -10.54 -2.68
C ALA A 154 -4.72 -11.22 -2.72
N LEU A 155 -4.49 -12.26 -1.92
CA LEU A 155 -3.22 -12.99 -1.94
C LEU A 155 -3.05 -13.87 -3.18
N ARG A 156 -4.13 -14.29 -3.82
CA ARG A 156 -4.11 -15.02 -5.11
C ARG A 156 -3.95 -14.10 -6.32
N GLN A 157 -4.10 -12.79 -6.14
CA GLN A 157 -3.86 -11.82 -7.20
C GLN A 157 -2.38 -11.74 -7.52
N GLU A 158 -2.06 -11.76 -8.80
CA GLU A 158 -0.75 -11.29 -9.25
C GLU A 158 -0.70 -9.78 -9.12
N THR A 159 0.40 -9.26 -8.57
CA THR A 159 0.64 -7.82 -8.45
C THR A 159 1.86 -7.45 -9.28
N THR A 160 2.07 -6.15 -9.48
CA THR A 160 3.27 -5.63 -10.14
C THR A 160 4.55 -6.18 -9.48
N THR A 161 4.58 -6.30 -8.15
CA THR A 161 5.80 -6.67 -7.40
C THR A 161 5.85 -8.12 -6.93
N ASN A 162 4.73 -8.84 -6.87
CA ASN A 162 4.67 -10.20 -6.32
C ASN A 162 3.98 -11.19 -7.26
N HIS A 163 4.50 -12.43 -7.26
CA HIS A 163 3.79 -13.59 -7.79
C HIS A 163 2.56 -13.95 -6.95
N PRO A 164 1.51 -14.52 -7.56
CA PRO A 164 0.32 -14.95 -6.83
C PRO A 164 0.66 -16.08 -5.86
N LEU A 165 0.02 -16.07 -4.70
CA LEU A 165 0.26 -17.05 -3.65
C LEU A 165 -0.49 -18.36 -3.96
N PRO A 166 0.09 -19.55 -3.68
CA PRO A 166 -0.59 -20.82 -3.92
C PRO A 166 -1.94 -20.87 -3.19
N THR A 167 -2.98 -21.36 -3.87
CA THR A 167 -4.37 -21.30 -3.40
C THR A 167 -4.55 -21.79 -1.96
N GLY A 168 -3.94 -22.93 -1.59
CA GLY A 168 -4.08 -23.48 -0.24
C GLY A 168 -3.54 -22.54 0.85
N ARG A 169 -2.40 -21.90 0.62
CA ARG A 169 -1.84 -20.94 1.58
C ARG A 169 -2.62 -19.64 1.61
N ALA A 170 -3.13 -19.17 0.47
CA ALA A 170 -3.95 -17.96 0.42
C ALA A 170 -5.27 -18.14 1.17
N VAL A 171 -5.92 -19.30 0.98
CA VAL A 171 -7.09 -19.70 1.77
C VAL A 171 -6.73 -19.81 3.25
N GLY A 172 -5.56 -20.36 3.59
CA GLY A 172 -5.08 -20.39 4.97
C GLY A 172 -4.99 -19.00 5.62
N PHE A 173 -4.43 -18.01 4.92
CA PHE A 173 -4.41 -16.63 5.40
C PHE A 173 -5.82 -16.03 5.52
N GLY A 174 -6.71 -16.31 4.56
CA GLY A 174 -8.11 -15.88 4.64
C GLY A 174 -8.86 -16.50 5.82
N ALA A 175 -8.65 -17.79 6.09
CA ALA A 175 -9.22 -18.49 7.24
C ALA A 175 -8.68 -17.95 8.57
N ALA A 176 -7.38 -17.63 8.63
CA ALA A 176 -6.78 -16.99 9.80
C ALA A 176 -7.40 -15.60 10.06
N THR A 177 -7.53 -14.76 9.02
CA THR A 177 -8.22 -13.45 9.12
C THR A 177 -9.66 -13.62 9.62
N PHE A 178 -10.42 -14.53 9.01
CA PHE A 178 -11.78 -14.84 9.45
C PHE A 178 -11.82 -15.19 10.94
N GLY A 179 -11.00 -16.15 11.39
CA GLY A 179 -11.04 -16.60 12.78
C GLY A 179 -10.62 -15.54 13.80
N VAL A 180 -9.70 -14.63 13.46
CA VAL A 180 -9.39 -13.47 14.32
C VAL A 180 -10.62 -12.57 14.45
N LEU A 181 -11.20 -12.17 13.32
CA LEU A 181 -12.32 -11.22 13.32
C LEU A 181 -13.58 -11.83 13.95
N GLU A 182 -13.85 -13.09 13.68
CA GLU A 182 -14.97 -13.82 14.28
C GLU A 182 -14.76 -14.03 15.78
N GLY A 183 -13.54 -14.38 16.21
CA GLY A 183 -13.22 -14.48 17.63
C GLY A 183 -13.46 -13.16 18.36
N LEU A 184 -13.09 -12.02 17.76
CA LEU A 184 -13.38 -10.70 18.32
C LEU A 184 -14.88 -10.40 18.34
N ALA A 185 -15.62 -10.73 17.27
CA ALA A 185 -17.06 -10.55 17.21
C ALA A 185 -17.78 -11.37 18.30
N LEU A 186 -17.44 -12.65 18.45
CA LEU A 186 -17.99 -13.52 19.51
C LEU A 186 -17.63 -13.01 20.91
N GLY A 187 -16.42 -12.48 21.10
CA GLY A 187 -16.04 -11.80 22.34
C GLY A 187 -16.93 -10.59 22.66
N ALA A 188 -17.27 -9.79 21.63
CA ALA A 188 -18.21 -8.69 21.78
C ALA A 188 -19.64 -9.17 22.09
N VAL A 189 -20.10 -10.26 21.49
CA VAL A 189 -21.40 -10.87 21.82
C VAL A 189 -21.43 -11.38 23.25
N PHE A 190 -20.35 -12.04 23.71
CA PHE A 190 -20.22 -12.49 25.09
C PHE A 190 -20.30 -11.34 26.11
N ALA A 191 -19.76 -10.15 25.77
CA ALA A 191 -19.84 -8.99 26.66
C ALA A 191 -21.30 -8.54 26.92
N VAL A 192 -22.24 -8.89 26.03
CA VAL A 192 -23.68 -8.63 26.20
C VAL A 192 -24.39 -9.82 26.84
N TYR A 193 -23.98 -11.05 26.49
CA TYR A 193 -24.56 -12.31 26.95
C TYR A 193 -23.57 -13.09 27.82
N VAL A 194 -23.25 -12.56 29.00
CA VAL A 194 -22.20 -13.10 29.89
C VAL A 194 -22.50 -14.50 30.42
N GLU A 195 -23.78 -14.90 30.42
CA GLU A 195 -24.24 -16.24 30.75
C GLU A 195 -23.83 -17.28 29.69
N ALA A 196 -23.58 -16.84 28.45
CA ALA A 196 -23.19 -17.70 27.34
C ALA A 196 -21.66 -17.91 27.32
N VAL A 197 -21.11 -18.49 28.39
CA VAL A 197 -19.66 -18.74 28.56
C VAL A 197 -19.03 -19.52 27.39
N TRP A 198 -19.81 -20.33 26.68
CA TRP A 198 -19.34 -21.02 25.48
C TRP A 198 -18.86 -20.07 24.37
N LEU A 199 -19.39 -18.84 24.29
CA LEU A 199 -18.98 -17.83 23.32
C LEU A 199 -17.54 -17.38 23.54
N VAL A 200 -17.16 -17.07 24.79
CA VAL A 200 -15.79 -16.63 25.09
C VAL A 200 -14.78 -17.77 24.93
N VAL A 201 -15.18 -19.01 25.24
CA VAL A 201 -14.34 -20.19 24.99
C VAL A 201 -14.12 -20.36 23.48
N LEU A 202 -15.17 -20.29 22.67
CA LEU A 202 -15.07 -20.39 21.21
C LEU A 202 -14.24 -19.23 20.62
N ALA A 203 -14.45 -18.00 21.11
CA ALA A 203 -13.69 -16.82 20.72
C ALA A 203 -12.19 -17.00 20.98
N ALA A 204 -11.83 -17.45 22.17
CA ALA A 204 -10.43 -17.70 22.55
C ALA A 204 -9.79 -18.79 21.69
N LEU A 205 -10.50 -19.90 21.47
CA LEU A 205 -10.01 -21.00 20.62
C LEU A 205 -9.80 -20.55 19.17
N LEU A 206 -10.75 -19.83 18.58
CA LEU A 206 -10.62 -19.28 17.23
C LEU A 206 -9.45 -18.30 17.13
N PHE A 207 -9.34 -17.37 18.08
CA PHE A 207 -8.26 -16.37 18.08
C PHE A 207 -6.89 -17.04 18.18
N VAL A 208 -6.70 -17.96 19.13
CA VAL A 208 -5.43 -18.69 19.29
C VAL A 208 -5.11 -19.53 18.05
N ALA A 209 -6.08 -20.28 17.52
CA ALA A 209 -5.89 -21.07 16.32
C ALA A 209 -5.49 -20.21 15.12
N SER A 210 -6.12 -19.04 14.94
CA SER A 210 -5.77 -18.10 13.89
C SER A 210 -4.38 -17.49 14.07
N VAL A 211 -3.97 -17.13 15.29
CA VAL A 211 -2.61 -16.61 15.56
C VAL A 211 -1.55 -17.67 15.25
N VAL A 212 -1.78 -18.92 15.65
CA VAL A 212 -0.90 -20.05 15.32
C VAL A 212 -0.82 -20.23 13.80
N LEU A 213 -1.96 -20.20 13.12
CA LEU A 213 -2.03 -20.34 11.66
C LEU A 213 -1.32 -19.19 10.93
N PHE A 214 -1.53 -17.94 11.34
CA PHE A 214 -0.81 -16.78 10.81
C PHE A 214 0.69 -16.91 11.03
N SER A 215 1.11 -17.30 12.23
CA SER A 215 2.52 -17.45 12.58
C SER A 215 3.19 -18.54 11.74
N TRP A 216 2.53 -19.69 11.60
CA TRP A 216 3.02 -20.79 10.77
C TRP A 216 3.07 -20.41 9.28
N LEU A 217 2.02 -19.77 8.75
CA LEU A 217 1.99 -19.32 7.36
C LEU A 217 3.00 -18.21 7.09
N GLY A 218 3.19 -17.27 8.00
CA GLY A 218 4.19 -16.22 7.89
C GLY A 218 5.61 -16.78 7.90
N ALA A 219 5.92 -17.63 8.88
CA ALA A 219 7.25 -18.22 9.04
C ALA A 219 7.65 -19.15 7.88
N THR A 220 6.68 -19.84 7.28
CA THR A 220 6.93 -20.76 6.15
C THR A 220 6.76 -20.09 4.77
N GLN A 221 6.53 -18.78 4.71
CA GLN A 221 6.36 -18.09 3.45
C GLN A 221 7.71 -17.81 2.79
N THR A 222 7.91 -18.36 1.59
CA THR A 222 9.08 -18.05 0.76
C THR A 222 8.91 -16.69 0.07
N ASN A 223 10.05 -16.07 -0.28
CA ASN A 223 10.04 -14.81 -1.02
C ASN A 223 9.27 -14.98 -2.36
N ARG A 224 8.22 -14.16 -2.56
CA ARG A 224 7.36 -14.16 -3.75
C ARG A 224 7.60 -12.97 -4.67
N LYS A 225 8.62 -12.16 -4.39
CA LYS A 225 8.94 -10.96 -5.17
C LYS A 225 9.42 -11.36 -6.56
N LYS A 226 8.96 -10.62 -7.57
CA LYS A 226 9.38 -10.82 -8.95
C LYS A 226 10.85 -10.46 -9.11
N ALA A 227 11.52 -11.07 -10.09
CA ALA A 227 12.94 -10.86 -10.33
C ALA A 227 13.30 -9.38 -10.49
N TRP A 228 12.52 -8.64 -11.28
CA TRP A 228 12.73 -7.20 -11.51
C TRP A 228 12.62 -6.37 -10.21
N THR A 229 11.73 -6.76 -9.29
CA THR A 229 11.57 -6.06 -8.01
C THR A 229 12.78 -6.27 -7.12
N ARG A 230 13.39 -7.46 -7.16
CA ARG A 230 14.61 -7.74 -6.41
C ARG A 230 15.77 -6.91 -6.93
N THR A 231 15.96 -6.85 -8.25
CA THR A 231 17.01 -6.03 -8.86
C THR A 231 16.78 -4.54 -8.66
N ALA A 232 15.53 -4.07 -8.68
CA ALA A 232 15.21 -2.68 -8.38
C ALA A 232 15.54 -2.31 -6.91
N TRP A 233 15.37 -3.25 -5.98
CA TRP A 233 15.71 -3.06 -4.57
C TRP A 233 17.20 -3.14 -4.29
N ASP A 234 17.98 -3.89 -5.08
CA ASP A 234 19.46 -3.84 -5.01
C ASP A 234 20.01 -2.43 -5.32
N HIS A 235 19.18 -1.57 -5.92
CA HIS A 235 19.54 -0.19 -6.29
C HIS A 235 18.91 0.84 -5.34
N GLU A 236 18.15 0.41 -4.34
CA GLU A 236 17.68 1.26 -3.26
C GLU A 236 18.87 1.57 -2.35
N VAL A 237 18.98 2.82 -1.90
CA VAL A 237 20.05 3.21 -0.98
C VAL A 237 19.88 2.40 0.30
N SER A 238 20.89 1.59 0.62
CA SER A 238 20.94 0.77 1.84
C SER A 238 20.46 1.57 3.05
N ASN A 239 19.49 1.02 3.77
CA ASN A 239 19.02 1.66 5.00
C ASN A 239 20.08 1.46 6.09
N ARG A 240 20.16 2.39 7.04
CA ARG A 240 21.13 2.31 8.14
C ARG A 240 21.07 0.99 8.91
N PHE A 241 19.90 0.37 9.01
CA PHE A 241 19.76 -0.93 9.67
C PHE A 241 20.43 -2.09 8.92
N GLU A 242 20.60 -1.98 7.61
CA GLU A 242 21.29 -2.95 6.77
C GLU A 242 22.81 -2.74 6.83
N ASP A 243 23.25 -1.48 6.83
CA ASP A 243 24.67 -1.11 6.98
C ASP A 243 25.21 -1.35 8.41
N GLU A 244 24.40 -1.11 9.44
CA GLU A 244 24.77 -1.18 10.86
C GLU A 244 23.89 -2.23 11.59
N PRO A 245 24.22 -3.53 11.54
CA PRO A 245 23.40 -4.59 12.16
C PRO A 245 23.27 -4.44 13.68
N GLU A 246 24.26 -3.80 14.32
CA GLU A 246 24.21 -3.42 15.73
C GLU A 246 23.10 -2.40 16.05
N THR A 247 22.86 -1.44 15.15
CA THR A 247 21.80 -0.44 15.29
C THR A 247 20.43 -1.09 15.12
N ALA A 248 20.31 -2.05 14.19
CA ALA A 248 19.10 -2.86 14.03
C ALA A 248 18.78 -3.72 15.27
N ALA A 249 19.79 -4.37 15.85
CA ALA A 249 19.64 -5.16 17.07
C ALA A 249 19.19 -4.29 18.26
N ARG A 250 19.79 -3.10 18.43
CA ARG A 250 19.39 -2.13 19.47
C ARG A 250 17.96 -1.66 19.28
N PHE A 251 17.57 -1.36 18.04
CA PHE A 251 16.20 -1.00 17.70
C PHE A 251 15.21 -2.09 18.12
N GLY A 252 15.51 -3.36 17.80
CA GLY A 252 14.69 -4.49 18.20
C GLY A 252 14.56 -4.64 19.72
N ILE A 253 15.66 -4.52 20.46
CA ILE A 253 15.66 -4.58 21.93
C ILE A 253 14.83 -3.44 22.53
N TYR A 254 15.05 -2.20 22.09
CA TYR A 254 14.28 -1.05 22.59
C TYR A 254 12.80 -1.20 22.24
N THR A 255 12.49 -1.69 21.05
CA THR A 255 11.12 -1.96 20.63
C THR A 255 10.43 -2.93 21.58
N ALA A 256 11.09 -4.05 21.90
CA ALA A 256 10.56 -5.05 22.82
C ALA A 256 10.35 -4.47 24.23
N VAL A 257 11.34 -3.75 24.76
CA VAL A 257 11.27 -3.13 26.09
C VAL A 257 10.13 -2.11 26.17
N ILE A 258 10.00 -1.24 25.16
CA ILE A 258 8.93 -0.23 25.09
C ILE A 258 7.56 -0.91 25.16
N TRP A 259 7.33 -1.95 24.36
CA TRP A 259 6.04 -2.64 24.34
C TRP A 259 5.75 -3.43 25.62
N ILE A 260 6.75 -4.13 26.19
CA ILE A 260 6.60 -4.82 27.46
C ILE A 260 6.17 -3.84 28.56
N ILE A 261 6.87 -2.70 28.67
CA ILE A 261 6.53 -1.65 29.65
C ILE A 261 5.15 -1.09 29.36
N THR A 262 4.82 -0.82 28.09
CA THR A 262 3.51 -0.30 27.68
C THR A 262 2.38 -1.23 28.12
N PHE A 263 2.50 -2.54 27.88
CA PHE A 263 1.50 -3.50 28.31
C PHE A 263 1.41 -3.64 29.83
N ALA A 264 2.56 -3.63 30.54
CA ALA A 264 2.56 -3.63 32.00
C ALA A 264 1.83 -2.40 32.58
N VAL A 265 2.04 -1.21 32.00
CA VAL A 265 1.34 0.02 32.38
C VAL A 265 -0.15 -0.06 32.04
N ILE A 266 -0.53 -0.61 30.88
CA ILE A 266 -1.95 -0.83 30.54
C ILE A 266 -2.64 -1.70 31.59
N VAL A 267 -2.02 -2.83 31.95
CA VAL A 267 -2.55 -3.72 32.99
C VAL A 267 -2.71 -2.96 34.31
N LEU A 268 -1.70 -2.21 34.73
CA LEU A 268 -1.77 -1.39 35.93
C LEU A 268 -2.91 -0.37 35.86
N LEU A 269 -3.08 0.35 34.75
CA LEU A 269 -4.14 1.35 34.57
C LEU A 269 -5.53 0.73 34.61
N VAL A 270 -5.72 -0.41 33.93
CA VAL A 270 -6.99 -1.16 33.93
C VAL A 270 -7.41 -1.51 35.37
N PHE A 271 -6.47 -1.96 36.21
CA PHE A 271 -6.76 -2.33 37.59
C PHE A 271 -6.86 -1.16 38.59
N THR A 272 -6.27 0.00 38.29
CA THR A 272 -6.20 1.13 39.24
C THR A 272 -7.24 2.21 38.98
N VAL A 273 -7.38 2.64 37.72
CA VAL A 273 -8.22 3.79 37.31
C VAL A 273 -9.25 3.42 36.24
N GLY A 274 -9.23 2.17 35.78
CA GLY A 274 -10.15 1.62 34.79
C GLY A 274 -9.62 1.65 33.36
N TRP A 275 -10.27 0.87 32.50
CA TRP A 275 -9.82 0.60 31.13
C TRP A 275 -9.82 1.83 30.21
N TRP A 276 -10.58 2.88 30.53
CA TRP A 276 -10.62 4.14 29.76
C TRP A 276 -9.27 4.85 29.65
N TRP A 277 -8.33 4.58 30.56
CA TRP A 277 -6.99 5.19 30.56
C TRP A 277 -5.95 4.35 29.81
N ALA A 278 -6.25 3.09 29.47
CA ALA A 278 -5.34 2.22 28.72
C ALA A 278 -4.88 2.81 27.36
N PRO A 279 -5.73 3.52 26.58
CA PRO A 279 -5.30 4.15 25.34
C PRO A 279 -4.15 5.15 25.50
N LEU A 280 -4.07 5.88 26.63
CA LEU A 280 -2.99 6.84 26.89
C LEU A 280 -1.63 6.16 26.99
N ALA A 281 -1.55 5.02 27.68
CA ALA A 281 -0.33 4.23 27.75
C ALA A 281 0.08 3.72 26.37
N PHE A 282 -0.88 3.26 25.56
CA PHE A 282 -0.63 2.80 24.20
C PHE A 282 -0.07 3.92 23.31
N VAL A 283 -0.68 5.12 23.35
CA VAL A 283 -0.21 6.32 22.62
C VAL A 283 1.18 6.73 23.09
N GLY A 284 1.43 6.72 24.41
CA GLY A 284 2.74 7.02 24.98
C GLY A 284 3.83 6.05 24.50
N GLY A 285 3.57 4.74 24.55
CA GLY A 285 4.47 3.70 24.04
C GLY A 285 4.78 3.88 22.56
N PHE A 286 3.74 4.16 21.75
CA PHE A 286 3.89 4.44 20.33
C PHE A 286 4.73 5.70 20.07
N ALA A 287 4.49 6.79 20.80
CA ALA A 287 5.28 8.02 20.65
C ALA A 287 6.76 7.79 20.97
N VAL A 288 7.07 7.07 22.05
CA VAL A 288 8.45 6.70 22.40
C VAL A 288 9.07 5.83 21.31
N MET A 289 8.31 4.89 20.73
CA MET A 289 8.79 4.08 19.61
C MET A 289 9.19 4.93 18.40
N MET A 290 8.36 5.90 18.02
CA MET A 290 8.62 6.77 16.89
C MET A 290 9.84 7.66 17.13
N LEU A 291 10.04 8.15 18.34
CA LEU A 291 11.25 8.90 18.71
C LEU A 291 12.51 8.03 18.61
N VAL A 292 12.44 6.79 19.10
CA VAL A 292 13.56 5.84 18.99
C VAL A 292 13.87 5.52 17.53
N LEU A 293 12.84 5.24 16.73
CA LEU A 293 12.99 4.97 15.29
C LEU A 293 13.62 6.15 14.56
N ALA A 294 13.11 7.37 14.78
CA ALA A 294 13.61 8.58 14.14
C ALA A 294 15.08 8.84 14.51
N ASN A 295 15.43 8.72 15.79
CA ASN A 295 16.80 8.94 16.24
C ASN A 295 17.77 7.88 15.66
N MET A 296 17.33 6.62 15.57
CA MET A 296 18.16 5.57 15.00
C MET A 296 18.31 5.68 13.49
N MET A 297 17.23 5.98 12.76
CA MET A 297 17.30 6.14 11.30
C MET A 297 18.08 7.38 10.87
N PHE A 298 17.95 8.51 11.58
CA PHE A 298 18.48 9.81 11.15
C PHE A 298 19.60 10.38 12.03
N GLY A 299 20.01 9.70 13.09
CA GLY A 299 21.11 10.14 13.97
C GLY A 299 22.48 10.18 13.27
N ALA A 300 23.45 10.87 13.86
CA ALA A 300 24.79 10.98 13.30
C ALA A 300 25.41 9.61 12.98
N ARG A 301 25.96 9.45 11.77
CA ARG A 301 26.65 8.20 11.34
C ARG A 301 27.99 8.09 12.08
N LYS A 302 28.36 6.86 12.47
CA LYS A 302 29.74 6.61 12.92
C LYS A 302 30.65 6.83 11.72
N LYS A 303 31.70 7.64 11.88
CA LYS A 303 32.73 7.74 10.84
C LYS A 303 33.46 6.39 10.75
N PRO A 304 33.75 5.89 9.54
CA PRO A 304 34.55 4.69 9.35
C PRO A 304 35.95 4.86 9.94
#